data_AF-A0A7L3MU61-F1
#
_entry.id   AF-A0A7L3MU61-F1
#
_cell.length_a   1.000
_cell.length_b   1.000
_cell.length_c   1.000
_cell.angle_alpha   90.00
_cell.angle_beta   90.00
_cell.angle_gamma   90.00
#
_symmetry.space_group_name_H-M   'P 1'
#
loop_
_entity.id
_entity.type
_entity.pdbx_description
1 polymer ?
#
loop_
_entity_poly.entity_id
_entity_poly.type
_entity_poly.pdbx_seq_one_letter_code
_entity_poly.pdbx_strand_id
1 'polypeptide(L)'
;AGMPLPAALLPALLLGLLWPGAVRGRSPAGHLPSGPGQRRWDAALFARSVARLPAERRDAARDGDYLLGIKRLRRLYCNVGIGFHIQVLPDGRIDGIHSENRYSLLEISPVERGVVSIFGVRSGLFLAMNSKGKLYGS
;
A
#
# COMPACT_ATOMS: atom_id res chain seq x y z
N ALA A 1 38.81 17.61 -57.79
CA ALA A 1 37.79 18.44 -57.13
C ALA A 1 36.59 17.55 -56.82
N GLY A 2 36.51 17.07 -55.58
CA GLY A 2 35.50 16.12 -55.13
C GLY A 2 34.25 16.83 -54.64
N MET A 3 33.09 16.36 -55.09
CA MET A 3 31.79 16.80 -54.58
C MET A 3 31.33 15.82 -53.49
N PRO A 4 31.03 16.28 -52.26
CA PRO A 4 30.68 15.41 -51.16
C PRO A 4 29.24 14.91 -51.27
N LEU A 5 29.03 13.67 -50.86
CA LEU A 5 27.74 12.99 -50.74
C LEU A 5 26.79 13.79 -49.81
N PRO A 6 25.47 13.80 -50.09
CA PRO A 6 24.50 14.56 -49.29
C PRO A 6 24.42 14.01 -47.85
N ALA A 7 24.83 14.84 -46.90
CA ALA A 7 24.79 14.63 -45.46
C ALA A 7 23.35 14.67 -44.89
N ALA A 8 22.46 13.82 -45.40
CA ALA A 8 21.04 13.79 -45.01
C ALA A 8 20.60 12.45 -44.39
N LEU A 9 21.48 11.45 -44.29
CA LEU A 9 21.12 10.11 -43.79
C LEU A 9 21.69 9.77 -42.40
N LEU A 10 22.40 10.70 -41.76
CA LEU A 10 23.00 10.47 -40.44
C LEU A 10 22.10 10.71 -39.19
N PRO A 11 20.96 11.44 -39.22
CA PRO A 11 20.13 11.52 -38.01
C PRO A 11 19.21 10.31 -37.83
N ALA A 12 18.86 9.61 -38.91
CA ALA A 12 17.94 8.46 -38.87
C ALA A 12 18.58 7.19 -38.26
N LEU A 13 19.90 7.07 -38.28
CA LEU A 13 20.62 5.95 -37.69
C LEU A 13 20.95 6.15 -36.20
N LEU A 14 20.94 7.39 -35.70
CA LEU A 14 21.17 7.71 -34.27
C LEU A 14 19.89 7.67 -33.41
N LEU A 15 18.70 7.80 -34.01
CA LEU A 15 17.42 7.63 -33.28
C LEU A 15 16.92 6.18 -33.18
N GLY A 16 17.55 5.23 -33.90
CA GLY A 16 17.15 3.81 -33.91
C GLY A 16 17.84 2.92 -32.87
N LEU A 17 18.87 3.41 -32.17
CA LEU A 17 19.72 2.63 -31.26
C LEU A 17 19.47 2.90 -29.76
N LEU A 18 18.43 3.68 -29.43
CA LEU A 18 18.00 3.95 -28.05
C LEU A 18 16.53 3.57 -27.79
N TRP A 19 15.97 2.66 -28.59
CA TRP A 19 14.72 1.97 -28.27
C TRP A 19 14.97 0.51 -27.90
N PRO A 20 15.38 0.20 -26.66
CA PRO A 20 15.24 -1.16 -26.15
C PRO A 20 13.74 -1.51 -26.13
N GLY A 21 13.46 -2.72 -26.59
CA GLY A 21 12.14 -3.30 -26.76
C GLY A 21 11.17 -3.00 -25.61
N ALA A 22 9.90 -2.80 -25.92
CA ALA A 22 9.01 -3.95 -26.10
C ALA A 22 8.98 -4.90 -24.89
N VAL A 23 8.92 -4.34 -23.68
CA VAL A 23 8.18 -5.00 -22.60
C VAL A 23 6.75 -4.49 -22.71
N ARG A 24 5.95 -5.13 -23.58
CA ARG A 24 4.50 -5.22 -23.35
C ARG A 24 4.32 -6.07 -22.09
N GLY A 25 4.59 -5.45 -20.94
CA GLY A 25 3.99 -5.86 -19.70
C GLY A 25 2.51 -5.69 -19.92
N ARG A 26 1.83 -6.79 -20.20
CA ARG A 26 0.38 -6.88 -20.10
C ARG A 26 0.07 -6.56 -18.65
N SER A 27 -0.12 -5.28 -18.33
CA SER A 27 -0.87 -4.90 -17.14
C SER A 27 -2.16 -5.71 -17.24
N PRO A 28 -2.47 -6.59 -16.29
CA PRO A 28 -3.79 -7.16 -16.28
C PRO A 28 -4.70 -5.95 -16.10
N ALA A 29 -5.43 -5.60 -17.15
CA ALA A 29 -6.58 -4.75 -17.03
C ALA A 29 -7.46 -5.43 -15.99
N GLY A 30 -7.41 -4.92 -14.77
CA GLY A 30 -8.27 -5.32 -13.68
C GLY A 30 -9.66 -4.77 -13.97
N HIS A 31 -10.29 -5.24 -15.05
CA HIS A 31 -11.74 -5.24 -15.13
C HIS A 31 -12.21 -6.23 -14.07
N LEU A 32 -12.37 -5.73 -12.84
CA LEU A 32 -13.08 -6.45 -11.81
C LEU A 32 -14.56 -6.45 -12.20
N PRO A 33 -15.21 -7.63 -12.22
CA PRO A 33 -16.64 -7.69 -12.44
C PRO A 33 -17.36 -7.01 -11.28
N SER A 34 -18.26 -6.11 -11.62
CA SER A 34 -19.27 -5.52 -10.76
C SER A 34 -20.26 -6.61 -10.32
N GLY A 35 -19.91 -7.34 -9.26
CA GLY A 35 -20.74 -8.33 -8.56
C GLY A 35 -20.38 -8.36 -7.07
N PRO A 36 -21.16 -9.03 -6.19
CA PRO A 36 -21.20 -8.79 -4.73
C PRO A 36 -19.86 -9.11 -4.06
N GLY A 37 -18.97 -8.12 -4.09
CA GLY A 37 -17.54 -8.26 -3.84
C GLY A 37 -17.13 -8.07 -2.39
N GLN A 38 -18.04 -7.64 -1.50
CA GLN A 38 -17.68 -7.27 -0.12
C GLN A 38 -17.00 -8.42 0.64
N ARG A 39 -17.65 -9.59 0.71
CA ARG A 39 -17.18 -10.69 1.56
C ARG A 39 -15.91 -11.36 1.02
N ARG A 40 -15.66 -11.30 -0.29
CA ARG A 40 -14.51 -11.97 -0.90
C ARG A 40 -13.20 -11.24 -0.66
N TRP A 41 -13.19 -9.91 -0.56
CA TRP A 41 -11.93 -9.16 -0.40
C TRP A 41 -11.44 -9.21 1.05
N ASP A 42 -12.33 -9.03 2.03
CA ASP A 42 -11.98 -9.17 3.45
C ASP A 42 -11.46 -10.58 3.73
N ALA A 43 -12.20 -11.60 3.26
CA ALA A 43 -11.79 -12.99 3.40
C ALA A 43 -10.49 -13.31 2.64
N ALA A 44 -10.30 -12.79 1.43
CA ALA A 44 -9.08 -13.05 0.65
C ALA A 44 -7.86 -12.32 1.23
N LEU A 45 -8.00 -11.07 1.68
CA LEU A 45 -6.91 -10.32 2.31
C LEU A 45 -6.54 -10.93 3.66
N PHE A 46 -7.54 -11.29 4.47
CA PHE A 46 -7.35 -11.99 5.74
C PHE A 46 -6.75 -13.40 5.53
N ALA A 47 -7.26 -14.18 4.57
CA ALA A 47 -6.69 -15.50 4.28
C ALA A 47 -5.23 -15.39 3.81
N ARG A 48 -4.89 -14.37 3.01
CA ARG A 48 -3.51 -14.13 2.57
C ARG A 48 -2.60 -13.63 3.70
N SER A 49 -3.11 -12.87 4.67
CA SER A 49 -2.33 -12.45 5.84
C SER A 49 -2.08 -13.61 6.79
N VAL A 50 -3.09 -14.47 7.03
CA VAL A 50 -2.99 -15.63 7.92
C VAL A 50 -2.16 -16.76 7.31
N ALA A 51 -2.25 -16.99 5.99
CA ALA A 51 -1.47 -18.06 5.32
C ALA A 51 0.06 -17.86 5.40
N ARG A 52 0.53 -16.66 5.78
CA ARG A 52 1.96 -16.38 6.00
C ARG A 52 2.42 -16.61 7.43
N LEU A 53 1.51 -16.95 8.34
CA LEU A 53 1.83 -17.25 9.72
C LEU A 53 2.04 -18.77 9.87
N PRO A 54 3.12 -19.24 10.50
CA PRO A 54 3.30 -20.67 10.73
C PRO A 54 2.11 -21.19 11.55
N ALA A 55 1.43 -22.21 11.02
CA ALA A 55 0.22 -22.79 11.61
C ALA A 55 0.57 -23.65 12.82
N GLU A 56 1.01 -23.03 13.92
CA GLU A 56 1.08 -23.71 15.21
C GLU A 56 -0.31 -23.73 15.84
N ARG A 57 -1.04 -24.80 15.56
CA ARG A 57 -2.26 -25.15 16.28
C ARG A 57 -1.86 -25.71 17.64
N ARG A 58 -2.04 -24.93 18.70
CA ARG A 58 -2.66 -25.30 19.98
C ARG A 58 -2.55 -24.11 20.95
N ASP A 59 -3.67 -23.78 21.58
CA ASP A 59 -3.82 -22.86 22.72
C ASP A 59 -3.97 -21.35 22.43
N ALA A 60 -4.88 -20.98 21.53
CA ALA A 60 -5.29 -19.58 21.27
C ALA A 60 -5.72 -18.77 22.52
N ALA A 61 -6.07 -19.43 23.63
CA ALA A 61 -6.50 -18.78 24.87
C ALA A 61 -5.34 -18.23 25.73
N ARG A 62 -4.12 -18.76 25.61
CA ARG A 62 -2.92 -18.22 26.31
C ARG A 62 -2.12 -17.25 25.44
N ASP A 63 -2.42 -17.17 24.14
CA ASP A 63 -1.70 -16.38 23.15
C ASP A 63 -2.10 -14.88 23.15
N GLY A 64 -3.26 -14.53 23.72
CA GLY A 64 -3.72 -13.14 23.75
C GLY A 64 -2.97 -12.25 24.74
N ASP A 65 -2.57 -12.79 25.89
CA ASP A 65 -2.02 -12.01 27.00
C ASP A 65 -0.67 -11.37 26.67
N TYR A 66 0.18 -12.01 25.85
CA TYR A 66 1.44 -11.39 25.43
C TYR A 66 1.25 -10.25 24.40
N LEU A 67 0.07 -10.17 23.76
CA LEU A 67 -0.26 -9.09 22.85
C LEU A 67 -0.65 -7.82 23.62
N LEU A 68 -1.15 -7.99 24.84
CA LEU A 68 -1.54 -6.89 25.72
C LEU A 68 -0.30 -6.04 26.09
N GLY A 69 -0.41 -4.72 25.93
CA GLY A 69 0.65 -3.77 26.24
C GLY A 69 1.68 -3.54 25.13
N ILE A 70 1.69 -4.33 24.05
CA ILE A 70 2.55 -4.04 22.89
C ILE A 70 1.99 -2.83 22.13
N LYS A 71 2.73 -1.72 22.18
CA LYS A 71 2.42 -0.49 21.45
C LYS A 71 3.65 -0.04 20.68
N ARG A 72 3.52 0.09 19.36
CA ARG A 72 4.64 0.49 18.48
C ARG A 72 4.29 1.77 17.75
N LEU A 73 5.01 2.85 18.06
CA LEU A 73 4.93 4.09 17.30
C LEU A 73 5.65 3.94 15.96
N ARG A 74 4.91 4.12 14.86
CA ARG A 74 5.40 3.97 13.48
C ARG A 74 4.73 4.99 12.58
N ARG A 75 5.28 5.15 11.37
CA ARG A 75 4.66 5.84 10.25
C ARG A 75 4.48 4.84 9.12
N LEU A 76 3.33 4.87 8.46
CA LEU A 76 3.03 3.98 7.35
C LEU A 76 3.31 4.72 6.04
N TYR A 77 4.36 4.29 5.33
CA TYR A 77 4.74 4.81 4.02
C TYR A 77 4.08 4.00 2.91
N CYS A 78 3.47 4.70 1.97
CA CYS A 78 2.88 4.17 0.76
C CYS A 78 3.79 4.53 -0.43
N ASN A 79 4.32 3.51 -1.12
CA ASN A 79 5.09 3.66 -2.35
C ASN A 79 4.15 3.84 -3.56
N VAL A 80 3.44 4.96 -3.60
CA VAL A 80 2.65 5.37 -4.77
C VAL A 80 3.15 6.74 -5.22
N GLY A 81 3.43 6.89 -6.51
CA GLY A 81 3.93 8.15 -7.07
C GLY A 81 5.23 8.58 -6.40
N ILE A 82 5.24 9.78 -5.82
CA ILE A 82 6.40 10.36 -5.12
C ILE A 82 6.48 9.96 -3.63
N GLY A 83 5.59 9.08 -3.17
CA GLY A 83 5.59 8.55 -1.81
C GLY A 83 4.75 9.37 -0.83
N PHE A 84 4.00 8.67 0.02
CA PHE A 84 3.11 9.32 0.99
C PHE A 84 3.15 8.61 2.34
N HIS A 85 3.14 9.37 3.43
CA HIS A 85 2.84 8.86 4.76
C HIS A 85 1.35 8.97 5.02
N ILE A 86 0.74 7.90 5.51
CA ILE A 86 -0.66 7.91 5.96
C ILE A 86 -0.76 8.82 7.19
N GLN A 87 -1.75 9.71 7.20
CA GLN A 87 -2.10 10.55 8.35
C GLN A 87 -3.57 10.41 8.73
N VAL A 88 -3.84 10.51 10.03
CA VAL A 88 -5.19 10.54 10.60
C VAL A 88 -5.43 11.96 11.10
N LEU A 89 -6.35 12.68 10.46
CA LEU A 89 -6.65 14.06 10.78
C LEU A 89 -7.70 14.16 11.90
N PRO A 90 -7.76 15.29 12.66
CA PRO A 90 -8.72 15.46 13.76
C PRO A 90 -10.19 15.47 13.32
N ASP A 91 -10.46 15.75 12.05
CA ASP A 91 -11.80 15.72 11.45
C ASP A 91 -12.26 14.30 11.06
N GLY A 92 -11.45 13.27 11.35
CA GLY A 92 -11.71 11.88 10.97
C GLY A 92 -11.36 11.55 9.52
N ARG A 93 -10.76 12.47 8.77
CA ARG A 93 -10.29 12.19 7.41
C ARG A 93 -8.95 11.45 7.44
N ILE A 94 -8.82 10.46 6.57
CA ILE A 94 -7.58 9.74 6.32
C ILE A 94 -7.01 10.22 4.99
N ASP A 95 -5.74 10.62 4.98
CA ASP A 95 -5.08 11.21 3.81
C ASP A 95 -3.60 10.81 3.74
N GLY A 96 -2.93 11.13 2.63
CA GLY A 96 -1.49 10.98 2.44
C GLY A 96 -0.75 12.32 2.49
N ILE A 97 0.44 12.35 3.10
CA ILE A 97 1.33 13.52 3.06
C ILE A 97 2.75 13.12 2.67
N HIS A 98 3.41 13.93 1.85
CA HIS A 98 4.78 13.64 1.38
C HIS A 98 5.81 13.73 2.50
N SER A 99 5.72 14.75 3.34
CA SER A 99 6.59 14.95 4.50
C SER A 99 5.91 14.47 5.77
N GLU A 100 6.66 13.77 6.60
CA GLU A 100 6.19 13.35 7.92
C GLU A 100 5.70 14.55 8.74
N ASN A 101 4.58 14.37 9.43
CA ASN A 101 4.05 15.39 10.33
C ASN A 101 3.53 14.76 11.63
N ARG A 102 2.94 15.59 12.50
CA ARG A 102 2.37 15.14 13.78
C ARG A 102 1.21 14.14 13.60
N TYR A 103 0.38 14.27 12.57
CA TYR A 103 -0.79 13.41 12.29
C TYR A 103 -0.43 12.09 11.59
N SER A 104 0.79 11.97 11.07
CA SER A 104 1.33 10.76 10.47
C SER A 104 1.89 9.75 11.49
N LEU A 105 2.01 10.13 12.77
CA LEU A 105 2.49 9.25 13.83
C LEU A 105 1.36 8.33 14.31
N LEU A 106 1.55 7.03 14.15
CA LEU A 106 0.56 6.01 14.43
C LEU A 106 1.07 5.05 15.50
N GLU A 107 0.21 4.72 16.46
CA GLU A 107 0.41 3.59 17.36
C GLU A 107 -0.18 2.34 16.71
N ILE A 108 0.65 1.32 16.52
CA ILE A 108 0.25 0.02 16.02
C ILE A 108 0.34 -0.97 17.19
N SER A 109 -0.78 -1.61 17.52
CA SER A 109 -0.86 -2.62 18.56
C SER A 109 -1.56 -3.87 18.04
N PRO A 110 -1.04 -5.07 18.31
CA PRO A 110 -1.73 -6.29 17.94
C PRO A 110 -2.99 -6.49 18.79
N VAL A 111 -4.05 -6.97 18.17
CA VAL A 111 -5.30 -7.35 18.84
C VAL A 111 -5.54 -8.86 18.77
N GLU A 112 -5.03 -9.49 17.72
CA GLU A 112 -5.01 -10.93 17.50
C GLU A 112 -3.79 -11.25 16.63
N ARG A 113 -3.40 -12.52 16.54
CA ARG A 113 -2.31 -12.95 15.68
C ARG A 113 -2.56 -12.55 14.23
N GLY A 114 -1.73 -11.65 13.71
CA GLY A 114 -1.86 -11.13 12.33
C GLY A 114 -2.87 -10.00 12.16
N VAL A 115 -3.50 -9.53 13.23
CA VAL A 115 -4.47 -8.42 13.22
C VAL A 115 -3.97 -7.32 14.15
N VAL A 116 -3.98 -6.08 13.66
CA VAL A 116 -3.51 -4.91 14.41
C VAL A 116 -4.57 -3.83 14.43
N SER A 117 -4.60 -3.08 15.52
CA SER A 117 -5.22 -1.76 15.55
C SER A 117 -4.19 -0.71 15.14
N ILE A 118 -4.66 0.36 14.49
CA ILE A 118 -3.85 1.49 14.05
C ILE A 118 -4.49 2.75 14.60
N PHE A 119 -3.82 3.40 15.55
CA PHE A 119 -4.32 4.55 16.27
C PHE A 119 -3.53 5.81 15.94
N GLY A 120 -4.22 6.87 15.52
CA GLY A 120 -3.63 8.17 15.27
C GLY A 120 -3.31 8.89 16.57
N VAL A 121 -2.03 8.92 16.97
CA VAL A 121 -1.60 9.47 18.27
C VAL A 121 -2.03 10.92 18.48
N ARG A 122 -2.02 11.72 17.41
CA ARG A 122 -2.32 13.15 17.50
C ARG A 122 -3.78 13.51 17.25
N SER A 123 -4.52 12.68 16.53
CA SER A 123 -5.96 12.86 16.31
C SER A 123 -6.80 12.22 17.42
N GLY A 124 -6.28 11.18 18.08
CA GLY A 124 -7.05 10.40 19.04
C GLY A 124 -8.05 9.43 18.39
N LEU A 125 -7.88 9.12 17.11
CA LEU A 125 -8.83 8.32 16.32
C LEU A 125 -8.17 7.04 15.79
N PHE A 126 -8.92 5.95 15.73
CA PHE A 126 -8.52 4.72 15.07
C PHE A 126 -8.73 4.81 13.57
N LEU A 127 -7.76 4.34 12.79
CA LEU A 127 -7.93 4.15 11.35
C LEU A 127 -8.86 2.96 11.12
N ALA A 128 -10.00 3.23 10.50
CA ALA A 128 -11.01 2.25 10.14
C ALA A 128 -11.36 2.33 8.65
N MET A 129 -12.02 1.30 8.14
CA MET A 129 -12.51 1.23 6.77
C MET A 129 -13.97 0.82 6.79
N ASN A 130 -14.82 1.56 6.09
CA ASN A 130 -16.23 1.20 6.01
C ASN A 130 -16.46 0.11 4.96
N SER A 131 -17.69 -0.42 4.89
CA SER A 131 -18.03 -1.49 3.93
C SER A 131 -17.79 -1.10 2.48
N LYS A 132 -17.81 0.20 2.12
CA LYS A 132 -17.53 0.70 0.76
C LYS A 132 -16.03 0.84 0.45
N GLY A 133 -15.15 0.49 1.39
CA GLY A 133 -13.70 0.63 1.23
C GLY A 133 -13.17 2.04 1.52
N LYS A 134 -14.00 2.96 2.03
CA LYS A 134 -13.55 4.32 2.39
C LYS A 134 -12.92 4.30 3.77
N LEU A 135 -11.70 4.81 3.85
CA LEU A 135 -10.98 5.01 5.11
C LEU A 135 -11.55 6.20 5.89
N TYR A 136 -11.62 6.06 7.22
CA TYR A 136 -12.06 7.10 8.15
C TYR A 136 -11.40 6.92 9.53
N GLY A 137 -11.41 7.98 10.34
CA GLY A 137 -11.03 7.96 11.75
C GLY A 137 -12.26 7.71 12.63
N SER A 138 -12.17 6.77 13.57
CA SER A 138 -13.22 6.40 14.54
C SER A 138 -12.81 6.59 15.98
#